data_AF-A0AA37FAX2-F1
#
_entry.id   AF-A0AA37FAX2-F1
#
_cell.length_a   1.000
_cell.length_b   1.000
_cell.length_c   1.000
_cell.angle_alpha   90.00
_cell.angle_beta   90.00
_cell.angle_gamma   90.00
#
_symmetry.space_group_name_H-M   'P 1'
#
loop_
_entity.id
_entity.type
_entity.pdbx_description
1 polymer ?
#
loop_
_entity_poly.entity_id
_entity_poly.type
_entity_poly.pdbx_seq_one_letter_code
_entity_poly.pdbx_strand_id
1 'polypeptide(L)' 'MVDSRRILTVQNGYRFVGLFLLLFGIGFYLAWSILYDTWADIGVYSFTVVLVVFGILTLVLVDTAEKERNT' A
#
# COMPACT_ATOMS: atom_id res chain seq x y z
N MET A 1 10.99 -10.38 -27.65
CA MET A 1 9.99 -9.30 -27.78
C MET A 1 9.18 -9.28 -26.49
N VAL A 2 9.53 -8.43 -25.52
CA VAL A 2 8.79 -8.35 -24.25
C VAL A 2 7.53 -7.51 -24.52
N ASP A 3 6.37 -8.13 -24.32
CA ASP A 3 5.08 -7.49 -24.59
C ASP A 3 4.85 -6.32 -23.62
N SER A 4 4.88 -5.10 -24.14
CA SER A 4 4.73 -3.87 -23.34
C SER A 4 3.36 -3.78 -22.66
N ARG A 5 2.33 -4.44 -23.22
CA ARG A 5 1.00 -4.50 -22.59
C ARG A 5 1.00 -5.30 -21.29
N ARG A 6 1.82 -6.35 -21.21
CA ARG A 6 1.95 -7.19 -20.03
C ARG A 6 2.63 -6.46 -18.86
N ILE A 7 3.55 -5.53 -19.13
CA ILE A 7 4.22 -4.74 -18.09
C ILE A 7 3.26 -3.69 -17.49
N LEU A 8 2.48 -3.01 -18.31
CA LEU A 8 1.51 -2.00 -17.85
C LEU A 8 0.41 -2.59 -16.97
N THR A 9 -0.09 -3.79 -17.31
CA THR A 9 -1.11 -4.49 -16.49
C THR A 9 -0.55 -4.95 -15.15
N VAL A 10 0.70 -5.40 -15.12
CA VAL A 10 1.38 -5.81 -13.88
C VAL A 10 1.66 -4.59 -12.98
N GLN A 11 2.13 -3.47 -13.54
CA GLN A 11 2.35 -2.23 -12.78
C GLN A 11 1.05 -1.66 -12.19
N ASN A 12 -0.05 -1.65 -12.96
CA ASN A 12 -1.36 -1.25 -12.42
C ASN A 12 -1.83 -2.18 -11.30
N GLY A 13 -1.55 -3.49 -11.39
CA GLY A 13 -1.82 -4.44 -10.32
C GLY A 13 -1.08 -4.08 -9.03
N TYR A 14 0.22 -3.82 -9.10
CA TYR A 14 1.00 -3.43 -7.93
C TYR A 14 0.59 -2.07 -7.34
N ARG A 15 0.21 -1.10 -8.17
CA ARG A 15 -0.39 0.17 -7.70
C ARG A 15 -1.66 -0.06 -6.90
N PHE A 16 -2.54 -0.91 -7.41
CA PHE A 16 -3.77 -1.26 -6.72
C PHE A 16 -3.48 -1.92 -5.36
N VAL A 17 -2.52 -2.86 -5.31
CA VAL A 17 -2.09 -3.50 -4.07
C VAL A 17 -1.56 -2.46 -3.08
N GLY A 18 -0.65 -1.57 -3.50
CA GLY A 18 -0.11 -0.52 -2.63
C GLY A 18 -1.18 0.40 -2.05
N LEU A 19 -2.13 0.86 -2.89
CA LEU A 19 -3.27 1.67 -2.45
C LEU A 19 -4.18 0.89 -1.51
N PHE A 20 -4.45 -0.38 -1.80
CA PHE A 20 -5.28 -1.23 -0.98
C PHE A 20 -4.68 -1.42 0.41
N LEU A 21 -3.38 -1.73 0.52
CA LEU A 21 -2.71 -1.85 1.82
C LEU A 21 -2.79 -0.55 2.64
N LEU A 22 -2.61 0.59 1.98
CA LEU A 22 -2.62 1.90 2.63
C LEU A 22 -4.02 2.27 3.14
N LEU A 23 -5.04 2.14 2.27
CA LEU A 23 -6.44 2.40 2.65
C LEU A 23 -6.94 1.40 3.68
N PHE A 24 -6.58 0.13 3.55
CA PHE A 24 -6.96 -0.91 4.50
C PHE A 24 -6.30 -0.70 5.86
N GLY A 25 -5.01 -0.35 5.90
CA GLY A 25 -4.31 -0.04 7.16
C GLY A 25 -4.93 1.14 7.89
N ILE A 26 -5.15 2.26 7.20
CA ILE A 26 -5.78 3.45 7.79
C ILE A 26 -7.23 3.16 8.20
N GLY A 27 -8.00 2.51 7.34
CA GLY A 27 -9.40 2.17 7.60
C GLY A 27 -9.54 1.21 8.78
N PHE A 28 -8.67 0.20 8.87
CA PHE A 28 -8.62 -0.72 10.00
C PHE A 28 -8.35 0.03 11.31
N TYR A 29 -7.33 0.89 11.34
CA TYR A 29 -6.99 1.67 12.53
C TYR A 29 -8.17 2.53 12.99
N LEU A 30 -8.77 3.30 12.08
CA LEU A 30 -9.91 4.16 12.40
C LEU A 30 -11.11 3.36 12.89
N ALA A 31 -11.50 2.30 12.18
CA ALA A 31 -12.62 1.46 12.58
C ALA A 31 -12.38 0.83 13.95
N TRP A 32 -11.20 0.25 14.17
CA TRP A 32 -10.88 -0.44 15.42
C TRP A 32 -10.80 0.51 16.60
N SER A 33 -10.13 1.66 16.44
CA SER A 33 -10.04 2.69 17.48
C SER A 33 -11.40 3.31 17.82
N ILE A 34 -12.30 3.48 16.84
CA ILE A 34 -13.66 3.97 17.10
C ILE A 34 -14.51 2.93 17.83
N LEU A 35 -14.49 1.67 17.41
CA LEU A 35 -15.33 0.63 18.01
C LEU A 35 -14.90 0.24 19.44
N TYR A 36 -13.59 0.24 19.70
CA TYR A 36 -13.03 -0.30 20.94
C TYR A 36 -12.31 0.73 21.82
N ASP A 37 -12.33 2.02 21.44
CA ASP A 37 -11.62 3.12 22.12
C ASP A 37 -10.10 2.86 22.28
N THR A 38 -9.52 2.14 21.33
CA THR A 38 -8.13 1.66 21.35
C THR A 38 -7.18 2.61 20.63
N TRP A 39 -7.29 3.91 20.92
CA TRP A 39 -6.47 4.94 20.26
C TRP A 39 -4.99 4.86 20.62
N ALA A 40 -4.62 4.32 21.78
CA ALA A 40 -3.22 4.20 22.21
C ALA A 40 -2.76 2.74 22.33
N ASP A 41 -3.47 1.82 21.67
CA ASP A 41 -3.16 0.40 21.76
C ASP A 41 -1.95 0.03 20.89
N ILE A 42 -0.90 -0.47 21.53
CA ILE A 42 0.36 -0.84 20.89
C ILE A 42 0.18 -1.98 19.85
N GLY A 43 -0.79 -2.87 20.06
CA GLY A 43 -1.09 -3.98 19.15
C GLY A 43 -1.73 -3.48 17.86
N VAL A 44 -2.72 -2.59 17.98
CA VAL A 44 -3.39 -1.99 16.82
C VAL A 44 -2.40 -1.16 16.00
N TYR A 45 -1.52 -0.41 16.66
CA TYR A 45 -0.44 0.31 16.01
C TYR A 45 0.54 -0.61 15.28
N SER A 46 1.00 -1.68 15.93
CA SER A 46 1.97 -2.61 15.33
C SER A 46 1.43 -3.22 14.04
N PHE A 47 0.15 -3.57 13.99
CA PHE A 47 -0.49 -4.10 12.79
C PHE A 47 -0.67 -3.02 11.70
N THR A 48 -1.16 -1.84 12.10
CA THR A 48 -1.44 -0.72 11.19
C THR A 48 -0.18 -0.19 10.51
N VAL A 49 0.89 0.03 11.28
CA VAL A 49 2.14 0.60 10.77
C VAL A 49 2.76 -0.30 9.70
N VAL A 50 2.74 -1.61 9.90
CA VAL A 50 3.23 -2.57 8.89
C VAL A 50 2.44 -2.41 7.59
N LEU A 51 1.11 -2.42 7.65
CA LEU A 51 0.27 -2.27 6.46
C LEU A 51 0.52 -0.93 5.72
N VAL A 52 0.60 0.17 6.48
CA VAL A 52 0.82 1.51 5.90
C VAL A 52 2.22 1.62 5.27
N VAL A 53 3.27 1.15 5.97
CA VAL A 53 4.65 1.22 5.47
C VAL A 53 4.81 0.36 4.20
N PHE A 54 4.29 -0.87 4.20
CA PHE A 54 4.35 -1.72 3.00
C PHE A 54 3.51 -1.17 1.85
N GLY A 55 2.36 -0.55 2.14
CA GLY A 55 1.55 0.18 1.15
C GLY A 55 2.34 1.31 0.50
N ILE A 56 2.95 2.18 1.30
CA ILE A 56 3.78 3.29 0.81
C ILE A 56 4.97 2.77 0.00
N LEU A 57 5.72 1.79 0.52
CA LEU A 57 6.88 1.22 -0.16
C LEU A 57 6.50 0.61 -1.52
N THR A 58 5.35 -0.07 -1.61
CA THR A 58 4.87 -0.63 -2.88
C THR A 58 4.58 0.48 -3.89
N LEU A 59 3.94 1.57 -3.46
CA LEU A 59 3.63 2.69 -4.35
C LEU A 59 4.89 3.40 -4.83
N VAL A 60 5.84 3.65 -3.92
CA VAL A 60 7.15 4.24 -4.25
C VAL A 60 7.88 3.34 -5.24
N LEU A 61 7.94 2.02 -4.99
CA LEU A 61 8.64 1.09 -5.87
C LEU A 61 8.07 1.08 -7.29
N VAL A 62 6.74 1.15 -7.44
CA VAL A 62 6.12 1.21 -8.77
C VAL A 62 6.41 2.56 -9.46
N ASP A 63 6.42 3.66 -8.71
CA ASP A 63 6.75 4.98 -9.25
C ASP A 63 8.20 5.05 -9.76
N THR A 64 9.15 4.52 -8.98
CA THR A 64 10.57 4.46 -9.39
C THR A 64 10.74 3.58 -10.64
N ALA A 65 10.06 2.44 -10.70
CA ALA A 65 10.11 1.54 -11.85
C ALA A 65 9.49 2.15 -13.12
N GLU A 66 8.47 3.00 -13.00
CA GLU A 66 7.90 3.73 -14.14
C GLU A 66 8.83 4.86 -14.59
N LYS A 67 9.47 5.56 -13.66
CA LYS A 67 10.42 6.63 -13.96
C LYS A 67 11.67 6.14 -14.69
N GLU A 68 12.26 5.02 -14.23
CA GLU A 68 13.40 4.38 -14.90
C GLU A 68 13.07 3.91 -16.32
N ARG A 69 11.82 3.47 -16.56
CA ARG A 69 11.36 3.06 -17.89
C ARG A 69 11.22 4.23 -18.87
N ASN A 70 10.90 5.41 -18.38
CA ASN A 70 10.63 6.59 -19.20
C ASN A 70 11.88 7.46 -19.45
N THR A 71 13.05 7.04 -18.98
CA THR A 71 14.36 7.67 -19.20
C THR A 71 15.19 6.81 -20.15
#